data_AF-A0A7I7UEF2-F1
#
_entry.id   AF-A0A7I7UEF2-F1
#
_cell.length_a   1.000
_cell.length_b   1.000
_cell.length_c   1.000
_cell.angle_alpha   90.00
_cell.angle_beta   90.00
_cell.angle_gamma   90.00
#
_symmetry.space_group_name_H-M   'P 1'
#
loop_
_entity.id
_entity.type
_entity.pdbx_description
1 polymer ?
#
loop_
_entity_poly.entity_id
_entity_poly.type
_entity_poly.pdbx_seq_one_letter_code
_entity_poly.pdbx_strand_id
1 'polypeptide(L)'
;MIAATGLALGSACGTAPTELTDPFEVAGMRVTDGPSGLKAGAPKPSRSVTNTDRGQIDLLAVQAVSDVEDYWAGAFDDTFGTAFTPVRQLVSWHAEQRGAAVTFCGQSTSGLVNAEFCPPDSSIG
;
A
#
# COMPACT_ATOMS: atom_id res chain seq x y z
N MET A 1 16.88 -35.34 -57.43
CA MET A 1 17.75 -34.32 -56.82
C MET A 1 16.99 -33.68 -55.68
N ILE A 2 17.43 -33.91 -54.45
CA ILE A 2 16.82 -33.37 -53.23
C ILE A 2 17.41 -31.97 -53.02
N ALA A 3 16.58 -30.93 -53.08
CA ALA A 3 16.99 -29.56 -52.75
C ALA A 3 16.71 -29.33 -51.26
N ALA A 4 17.76 -29.35 -50.44
CA ALA A 4 17.68 -29.04 -49.02
C ALA A 4 17.52 -27.53 -48.85
N THR A 5 16.36 -27.09 -48.34
CA THR A 5 16.12 -25.70 -47.96
C THR A 5 16.72 -25.48 -46.57
N GLY A 6 17.89 -24.87 -46.50
CA GLY A 6 18.52 -24.47 -45.24
C GLY A 6 17.77 -23.31 -44.61
N LEU A 7 17.13 -23.53 -43.46
CA LEU A 7 16.54 -22.46 -42.65
C LEU A 7 17.67 -21.77 -41.88
N ALA A 8 18.03 -20.55 -42.27
CA ALA A 8 18.96 -19.73 -41.52
C ALA A 8 18.22 -19.13 -40.30
N LEU A 9 18.48 -19.69 -39.12
CA LEU A 9 18.10 -19.09 -37.84
C LEU A 9 19.00 -17.87 -37.61
N GLY A 10 18.50 -16.67 -37.92
CA GLY A 10 19.15 -15.43 -37.52
C GLY A 10 19.02 -15.24 -36.02
N SER A 11 20.11 -15.39 -35.27
CA SER A 11 20.17 -14.96 -33.88
C SER A 11 20.03 -13.43 -33.85
N ALA A 12 18.85 -12.94 -33.48
CA ALA A 12 18.69 -11.56 -33.06
C ALA A 12 19.46 -11.38 -31.75
N CYS A 13 20.68 -10.84 -31.84
CA CYS A 13 21.37 -10.34 -30.66
C CYS A 13 20.63 -9.07 -30.24
N GLY A 14 19.57 -9.23 -29.46
CA GLY A 14 18.86 -8.12 -28.85
C GLY A 14 19.73 -7.54 -27.76
N THR A 15 20.47 -6.49 -28.05
CA THR A 15 20.96 -5.61 -26.99
C THR A 15 19.75 -4.85 -26.48
N ALA A 16 19.12 -5.35 -25.41
CA ALA A 16 18.16 -4.54 -24.67
C ALA A 16 18.89 -3.24 -24.27
N PRO A 17 18.39 -2.05 -24.66
CA PRO A 17 18.91 -0.83 -24.07
C PRO A 17 18.74 -0.98 -22.56
N THR A 18 19.83 -0.87 -21.81
CA THR A 18 19.72 -0.48 -20.40
C THR A 18 19.06 0.89 -20.41
N GLU A 19 17.74 0.90 -20.22
CA GLU A 19 16.99 2.08 -19.79
C GLU A 19 17.58 2.48 -18.44
N LEU A 20 18.66 3.28 -18.48
CA LEU A 20 19.08 4.08 -17.35
C LEU A 20 18.08 5.22 -17.25
N THR A 21 16.84 4.89 -16.87
CA THR A 21 15.84 5.89 -16.51
C THR A 21 16.43 6.69 -15.35
N ASP A 22 16.52 8.02 -15.49
CA ASP A 22 16.90 8.90 -14.38
C ASP A 22 15.89 8.64 -13.24
N PRO A 23 16.32 8.10 -12.08
CA PRO A 23 15.40 7.81 -10.98
C PRO A 23 14.76 9.09 -10.41
N PHE A 24 15.25 10.27 -10.79
CA PHE A 24 14.69 11.58 -10.47
C PHE A 24 13.82 12.14 -11.59
N GLU A 25 13.37 11.32 -12.53
CA GLU A 25 12.46 11.74 -13.61
C GLU A 25 11.31 10.74 -13.80
N VAL A 26 10.07 11.23 -13.79
CA VAL A 26 8.86 10.45 -14.08
C VAL A 26 8.06 11.20 -15.15
N ALA A 27 7.85 10.56 -16.31
CA ALA A 27 7.09 11.13 -17.44
C ALA A 27 7.57 12.54 -17.88
N GLY A 28 8.89 12.77 -17.91
CA GLY A 28 9.47 14.08 -18.29
C GLY A 28 9.49 15.12 -17.16
N MET A 29 9.03 14.76 -15.96
CA MET A 29 8.97 15.65 -14.80
C MET A 29 10.02 15.26 -13.78
N ARG A 30 10.77 16.25 -13.30
CA ARG A 30 11.75 16.05 -12.23
C ARG A 30 11.05 15.75 -10.91
N VAL A 31 11.52 14.75 -10.19
CA VAL A 31 11.14 14.49 -8.80
C VAL A 31 11.60 15.68 -7.96
N THR A 32 10.67 16.30 -7.26
CA THR A 32 10.94 17.41 -6.33
C THR A 32 10.45 17.04 -4.95
N ASP A 33 11.15 17.51 -3.92
CA ASP A 33 10.65 17.43 -2.56
C ASP A 33 9.44 18.37 -2.37
N GLY A 34 8.46 17.89 -1.62
CA GLY A 34 7.25 18.65 -1.26
C GLY A 34 6.82 18.35 0.17
N PRO A 35 5.83 19.09 0.70
CA PRO A 35 5.26 18.80 2.01
C PRO A 35 4.83 17.33 2.09
N SER A 36 5.29 16.63 3.13
CA SER A 36 4.89 15.25 3.41
C SER A 36 3.86 15.20 4.54
N GLY A 37 3.00 14.18 4.50
CA GLY A 37 1.93 13.97 5.47
C GLY A 37 0.56 14.39 4.94
N LEU A 38 -0.30 14.89 5.84
CA LEU A 38 -1.67 15.24 5.48
C LEU A 38 -1.73 16.46 4.55
N LYS A 39 -2.58 16.34 3.54
CA LYS A 39 -2.94 17.48 2.67
C LYS A 39 -3.57 18.59 3.50
N ALA A 40 -3.19 19.84 3.21
CA ALA A 40 -3.80 21.00 3.85
C ALA A 40 -5.33 21.00 3.63
N GLY A 41 -6.09 21.13 4.70
CA GLY A 41 -7.56 21.10 4.65
C GLY A 41 -8.15 19.70 4.39
N ALA A 42 -7.38 18.62 4.55
CA ALA A 42 -7.92 17.27 4.52
C ALA A 42 -9.09 17.15 5.52
N PRO A 43 -10.16 16.42 5.16
CA PRO A 43 -11.20 16.06 6.12
C PRO A 43 -10.62 15.38 7.35
N LYS A 44 -11.37 15.38 8.45
CA LYS A 44 -11.00 14.55 9.59
C LYS A 44 -11.18 13.07 9.24
N PRO A 45 -10.43 12.16 9.88
CA PRO A 45 -10.62 10.74 9.62
C PRO A 45 -12.06 10.31 9.97
N SER A 46 -12.65 9.48 9.12
CA SER A 46 -13.96 8.86 9.38
C SER A 46 -13.83 7.66 10.33
N ARG A 47 -12.60 7.14 10.50
CA ARG A 47 -12.26 6.01 11.38
C ARG A 47 -11.67 6.45 12.72
N SER A 48 -11.86 5.58 13.71
CA SER A 48 -11.13 5.62 14.97
C SER A 48 -10.14 4.46 15.04
N VAL A 49 -9.10 4.64 15.85
CA VAL A 49 -8.07 3.64 16.13
C VAL A 49 -8.00 3.38 17.62
N THR A 50 -7.78 2.13 17.99
CA THR A 50 -7.58 1.70 19.38
C THR A 50 -6.09 1.56 19.68
N ASN A 51 -5.73 1.60 20.96
CA ASN A 51 -4.34 1.47 21.41
C ASN A 51 -3.37 2.52 20.79
N THR A 52 -3.90 3.71 20.51
CA THR A 52 -3.19 4.84 19.91
C THR A 52 -2.62 5.78 20.95
N ASP A 53 -1.47 6.40 20.67
CA ASP A 53 -0.95 7.55 21.42
C ASP A 53 -1.51 8.89 20.91
N ARG A 54 -2.33 8.84 19.85
CA ARG A 54 -2.91 9.97 19.09
C ARG A 54 -1.84 10.89 18.49
N GLY A 55 -0.66 10.35 18.24
CA GLY A 55 0.44 11.01 17.55
C GLY A 55 0.15 11.24 16.08
N GLN A 56 1.06 11.95 15.42
CA GLN A 56 0.90 12.32 14.01
C GLN A 56 0.93 11.10 13.06
N ILE A 57 1.67 10.05 13.41
CA ILE A 57 1.75 8.81 12.61
C ILE A 57 0.41 8.07 12.67
N ASP A 58 -0.17 7.90 13.87
CA ASP A 58 -1.49 7.30 14.03
C ASP A 58 -2.56 8.09 13.28
N LEU A 59 -2.53 9.43 13.37
CA LEU A 59 -3.45 10.28 12.63
C LEU A 59 -3.31 10.09 11.11
N LEU A 60 -2.08 10.03 10.60
CA LEU A 60 -1.81 9.82 9.18
C LEU A 60 -2.30 8.44 8.70
N ALA A 61 -2.02 7.39 9.48
CA ALA A 61 -2.44 6.03 9.15
C ALA A 61 -3.97 5.87 9.12
N VAL A 62 -4.66 6.41 10.13
CA VAL A 62 -6.13 6.36 10.20
C VAL A 62 -6.79 7.19 9.10
N GLN A 63 -6.19 8.34 8.76
CA GLN A 63 -6.66 9.13 7.62
C GLN A 63 -6.47 8.39 6.30
N ALA A 64 -5.36 7.67 6.11
CA ALA A 64 -5.12 6.90 4.90
C ALA A 64 -6.18 5.81 4.70
N VAL A 65 -6.53 5.07 5.75
CA VAL A 65 -7.63 4.10 5.68
C VAL A 65 -8.95 4.80 5.38
N SER A 66 -9.25 5.90 6.07
CA SER A 66 -10.49 6.67 5.84
C SER A 66 -10.62 7.12 4.37
N ASP A 67 -9.54 7.62 3.76
CA ASP A 67 -9.52 8.08 2.37
C ASP A 67 -9.77 6.94 1.37
N VAL A 68 -9.12 5.79 1.57
CA VAL A 68 -9.32 4.58 0.75
C VAL A 68 -10.75 4.07 0.87
N GLU A 69 -11.30 4.00 2.08
CA GLU A 69 -12.68 3.56 2.29
C GLU A 69 -13.69 4.54 1.68
N ASP A 70 -13.48 5.85 1.82
CA ASP A 70 -14.35 6.89 1.23
C ASP A 70 -14.37 6.80 -0.31
N TYR A 71 -13.22 6.58 -0.95
CA TYR A 71 -13.15 6.37 -2.40
C TYR A 71 -13.91 5.12 -2.83
N TRP A 72 -13.63 3.97 -2.20
CA TRP A 72 -14.23 2.71 -2.61
C TRP A 72 -15.71 2.60 -2.25
N ALA A 73 -16.18 3.28 -1.21
CA ALA A 73 -17.60 3.40 -0.93
C ALA A 73 -18.39 3.97 -2.13
N GLY A 74 -17.76 4.83 -2.94
CA GLY A 74 -18.36 5.40 -4.16
C GLY A 74 -18.07 4.63 -5.45
N ALA A 75 -16.91 3.98 -5.57
CA ALA A 75 -16.43 3.40 -6.83
C ALA A 75 -16.60 1.86 -6.96
N PHE A 76 -16.75 1.15 -5.85
CA PHE A 76 -16.66 -0.32 -5.84
C PHE A 76 -17.87 -0.98 -6.51
N ASP A 77 -19.08 -0.46 -6.30
CA ASP A 77 -20.30 -1.04 -6.89
C ASP A 77 -20.30 -0.92 -8.42
N ASP A 78 -19.91 0.23 -8.95
CA ASP A 78 -19.78 0.44 -10.40
C ASP A 78 -18.81 -0.54 -11.06
N THR A 79 -17.77 -0.95 -10.33
CA THR A 79 -16.71 -1.83 -10.85
C THR A 79 -17.04 -3.32 -10.65
N PHE A 80 -17.64 -3.67 -9.52
CA PHE A 80 -17.76 -5.07 -9.06
C PHE A 80 -19.20 -5.54 -8.85
N GLY A 81 -20.20 -4.67 -9.00
CA GLY A 81 -21.61 -4.98 -8.83
C GLY A 81 -22.01 -5.33 -7.40
N THR A 82 -21.24 -4.85 -6.42
CA THR A 82 -21.55 -5.02 -4.99
C THR A 82 -21.00 -3.85 -4.18
N ALA A 83 -21.56 -3.62 -2.98
CA ALA A 83 -21.07 -2.57 -2.10
C ALA A 83 -19.68 -2.90 -1.54
N PHE A 84 -18.84 -1.87 -1.40
CA PHE A 84 -17.59 -1.99 -0.67
C PHE A 84 -17.84 -2.38 0.79
N THR A 85 -17.01 -3.27 1.33
CA THR A 85 -17.06 -3.65 2.75
C THR A 85 -15.82 -3.07 3.46
N PRO A 86 -15.99 -2.04 4.30
CA PRO A 86 -14.92 -1.45 5.10
C PRO A 86 -14.26 -2.44 6.05
N VAL A 87 -13.03 -2.13 6.50
CA VAL A 87 -12.40 -2.89 7.58
C VAL A 87 -13.19 -2.69 8.87
N ARG A 88 -13.13 -3.65 9.78
CA ARG A 88 -13.93 -3.63 11.00
C ARG A 88 -13.31 -2.80 12.12
N GLN A 89 -11.98 -2.79 12.21
CA GLN A 89 -11.27 -2.12 13.30
C GLN A 89 -9.85 -1.74 12.89
N LEU A 90 -9.34 -0.68 13.54
CA LEU A 90 -7.96 -0.23 13.46
C LEU A 90 -7.33 -0.33 14.86
N VAL A 91 -6.12 -0.89 14.93
CA VAL A 91 -5.36 -1.08 16.17
C VAL A 91 -3.95 -0.55 15.96
N SER A 92 -3.49 0.42 16.72
CA SER A 92 -2.07 0.85 16.67
C SER A 92 -1.23 0.04 17.65
N TRP A 93 0.07 -0.11 17.39
CA TRP A 93 1.01 -0.64 18.36
C TRP A 93 2.42 -0.09 18.19
N HIS A 94 3.21 -0.21 19.25
CA HIS A 94 4.63 0.10 19.25
C HIS A 94 5.43 -1.19 19.47
N ALA A 95 6.10 -1.67 18.42
CA ALA A 95 6.79 -2.96 18.40
C ALA A 95 7.83 -3.13 19.53
N GLU A 96 8.49 -2.03 19.89
CA GLU A 96 9.55 -2.01 20.90
C GLU A 96 9.02 -1.98 22.35
N GLN A 97 7.71 -1.78 22.53
CA GLN A 97 7.10 -1.68 23.84
C GLN A 97 6.83 -3.06 24.46
N ARG A 98 7.91 -3.68 24.97
CA ARG A 98 7.91 -5.05 25.53
C ARG A 98 6.89 -5.31 26.66
N GLY A 99 6.46 -4.27 27.38
CA GLY A 99 5.54 -4.40 28.52
C GLY A 99 4.06 -4.12 28.22
N ALA A 100 3.73 -3.68 27.00
CA ALA A 100 2.37 -3.34 26.61
C ALA A 100 2.05 -3.81 25.17
N ALA A 101 2.75 -4.85 24.70
CA ALA A 101 2.47 -5.45 23.41
C ALA A 101 1.05 -6.03 23.41
N VAL A 102 0.25 -5.59 22.45
CA VAL A 102 -1.09 -6.14 22.22
C VAL A 102 -0.98 -7.47 21.46
N THR A 103 -2.04 -8.25 21.48
CA THR A 103 -2.19 -9.40 20.56
C THR A 103 -2.97 -8.92 19.34
N PHE A 104 -2.44 -9.16 18.15
CA PHE A 104 -3.09 -8.89 16.88
C PHE A 104 -3.04 -10.13 16.00
N CYS A 105 -4.15 -10.48 15.35
CA CYS A 105 -4.29 -11.71 14.56
C CYS A 105 -3.81 -13.01 15.25
N GLY A 106 -3.96 -13.07 16.59
CA GLY A 106 -3.51 -14.21 17.40
C GLY A 106 -2.01 -14.26 17.66
N GLN A 107 -1.24 -13.25 17.26
CA GLN A 107 0.21 -13.12 17.48
C GLN A 107 0.52 -11.92 18.38
N SER A 108 1.66 -11.93 19.07
CA SER A 108 2.13 -10.76 19.82
C SER A 108 2.67 -9.70 18.87
N THR A 109 2.35 -8.43 19.11
CA THR A 109 2.91 -7.32 18.32
C THR A 109 4.32 -6.89 18.74
N SER A 110 4.89 -7.52 19.78
CA SER A 110 6.27 -7.21 20.17
C SER A 110 7.25 -7.63 19.08
N GLY A 111 8.07 -6.67 18.63
CA GLY A 111 9.01 -6.87 17.53
C GLY A 111 8.38 -6.87 16.13
N LEU A 112 7.05 -6.74 16.00
CA LEU A 112 6.38 -6.59 14.71
C LEU A 112 6.40 -5.12 14.27
N VAL A 113 7.34 -4.78 13.40
CA VAL A 113 7.58 -3.38 12.97
C VAL A 113 6.73 -2.91 11.78
N ASN A 114 5.99 -3.82 11.14
CA ASN A 114 5.17 -3.54 9.96
C ASN A 114 3.69 -3.62 10.29
N ALA A 115 2.87 -2.92 9.50
CA ALA A 115 1.42 -3.08 9.53
C ALA A 115 0.96 -4.47 9.04
N GLU A 116 -0.20 -4.91 9.49
CA GLU A 116 -0.80 -6.20 9.16
C GLU A 116 -2.32 -6.04 8.92
N PHE A 117 -2.83 -6.79 7.93
CA PHE A 117 -4.26 -7.03 7.79
C PHE A 117 -4.59 -8.42 8.31
N CYS A 118 -5.56 -8.54 9.21
CA CYS A 118 -6.02 -9.81 9.75
C CYS A 118 -7.33 -10.23 9.06
N PRO A 119 -7.32 -11.25 8.18
CA PRO A 119 -8.52 -11.66 7.47
C PRO A 119 -9.67 -12.17 8.37
N PRO A 120 -9.42 -12.97 9.43
CA PRO A 120 -10.49 -13.51 10.28
C PRO A 120 -11.41 -12.47 10.92
N ASP A 121 -10.90 -11.31 11.31
CA ASP A 121 -11.67 -10.23 11.95
C ASP A 121 -11.72 -8.95 11.09
N SER A 122 -11.14 -8.97 9.89
CA SER A 122 -11.06 -7.86 8.94
C SER A 122 -10.53 -6.59 9.59
N SER A 123 -9.47 -6.70 10.38
CA SER A 123 -8.80 -5.55 11.01
C SER A 123 -7.50 -5.18 10.32
N ILE A 124 -7.12 -3.91 10.44
CA ILE A 124 -5.76 -3.45 10.17
C ILE A 124 -5.13 -3.04 11.50
N GLY A 125 -3.83 -3.26 11.64
CA GLY A 125 -3.03 -2.50 12.59
C GLY A 125 -1.60 -2.32 12.14
#